data_AF-A0A954TTI8-F1
#
_entry.id   AF-A0A954TTI8-F1
#
_cell.length_a   1.000
_cell.length_b   1.000
_cell.length_c   1.000
_cell.angle_alpha   90.00
_cell.angle_beta   90.00
_cell.angle_gamma   90.00
#
_symmetry.space_group_name_H-M   'P 1'
#
loop_
_entity.id
_entity.type
_entity.pdbx_description
1 polymer ?
#
loop_
_entity_poly.entity_id
_entity_poly.type
_entity_poly.pdbx_seq_one_letter_code
_entity_poly.pdbx_strand_id
1 'polypeptide(L)'
;MSKTAKKPAKSQKAFEAQLVAGGMISVKSKTDPKVTEKVVARTYSGGALGDRKVVRLGAERLGPAEDLAMEFLGLESVGESKPIAIQSRRALGFASWALITHPENAKDALVLVKRIKAAARKAKSKPGHAWDAFMEMAEELNRSVRHFLPPFWEEAARIFKELGNLTYAGRGLGKAIEAERVHALDVDRDRRRDAVLEFALGGCLSGKALGEYTKDLEQQFEPEEAFETFRDLLVRRTLGGMPPMASAGKDLQRLAKLAGKDADAETDRLLLEIIPSPAMARAPKQFWKSVSKRVSHLVKQSDSFGVWLLVHTNCESNHYSEATAYDWIDELEKWDVLKLLALPIEKFPDDVTIPGGRAGWFSRLSAVSTPPNKRYFELLESAADALRAEAIPIQLGKSQGWASVPADVDVIEACLDLKVPIADTAEGVG
;
A
#
# COMPACT_ATOMS: atom_id res chain seq x y z
N MET A 1 8.63 51.82 -12.75
CA MET A 1 7.78 51.04 -11.83
C MET A 1 7.79 49.58 -12.30
N SER A 2 8.68 48.75 -11.77
CA SER A 2 8.77 47.34 -12.12
C SER A 2 7.76 46.54 -11.30
N LYS A 3 6.76 45.96 -11.96
CA LYS A 3 5.78 45.06 -11.32
C LYS A 3 6.46 43.72 -11.04
N THR A 4 6.71 43.45 -9.76
CA THR A 4 7.16 42.15 -9.27
C THR A 4 6.09 41.10 -9.59
N ALA A 5 6.39 40.20 -10.51
CA ALA A 5 5.53 39.07 -10.83
C ALA A 5 5.34 38.19 -9.60
N LYS A 6 4.09 38.10 -9.12
CA LYS A 6 3.71 37.26 -7.97
C LYS A 6 3.82 35.80 -8.41
N LYS A 7 4.73 35.04 -7.79
CA LYS A 7 4.91 33.59 -8.01
C LYS A 7 3.55 32.87 -7.83
N PRO A 8 3.13 31.97 -8.73
CA PRO A 8 1.86 31.28 -8.58
C PRO A 8 1.89 30.42 -7.30
N ALA A 9 0.84 30.50 -6.50
CA ALA A 9 0.68 29.67 -5.31
C ALA A 9 0.58 28.19 -5.76
N LYS A 10 1.41 27.32 -5.17
CA LYS A 10 1.29 25.87 -5.37
C LYS A 10 -0.11 25.41 -4.96
N SER A 11 -0.72 24.53 -5.76
CA SER A 11 -2.02 23.94 -5.45
C SER A 11 -1.93 23.01 -4.23
N GLN A 12 -3.06 22.78 -3.55
CA GLN A 12 -3.12 21.91 -2.37
C GLN A 12 -2.63 20.49 -2.66
N LYS A 13 -2.93 19.98 -3.85
CA LYS A 13 -2.44 18.68 -4.37
C LYS A 13 -0.91 18.62 -4.46
N ALA A 14 -0.24 19.74 -4.76
CA ALA A 14 1.22 19.82 -4.80
C ALA A 14 1.85 19.82 -3.40
N PHE A 15 1.16 20.37 -2.39
CA PHE A 15 1.61 20.28 -1.01
C PHE A 15 1.45 18.88 -0.43
N GLU A 16 0.33 18.21 -0.73
CA GLU A 16 0.11 16.81 -0.35
C GLU A 16 1.16 15.90 -0.98
N ALA A 17 1.42 16.03 -2.28
CA ALA A 17 2.48 15.27 -2.95
C ALA A 17 3.87 15.52 -2.33
N GLN A 18 4.18 16.77 -1.94
CA GLN A 18 5.42 17.12 -1.30
C GLN A 18 5.54 16.52 0.11
N LEU A 19 4.45 16.50 0.89
CA LEU A 19 4.38 15.87 2.21
C LEU A 19 4.54 14.34 2.12
N VAL A 20 3.89 13.70 1.14
CA VAL A 20 4.02 12.26 0.86
C VAL A 20 5.45 11.90 0.48
N ALA A 21 6.14 12.76 -0.28
CA ALA A 21 7.55 12.59 -0.62
C ALA A 21 8.53 12.90 0.55
N GLY A 22 8.01 13.21 1.75
CA GLY A 22 8.83 13.52 2.93
C GLY A 22 9.41 14.93 2.97
N GLY A 23 8.95 15.83 2.08
CA GLY A 23 9.34 17.23 2.03
C GLY A 23 8.64 18.10 3.07
N MET A 24 9.19 19.30 3.28
CA MET A 24 8.64 20.32 4.19
C MET A 24 7.87 21.39 3.43
N ILE A 25 6.76 21.88 3.98
CA ILE A 25 5.95 22.95 3.41
C ILE A 25 5.91 24.18 4.35
N SER A 26 5.39 25.30 3.84
CA SER A 26 5.31 26.54 4.63
C SER A 26 4.40 26.38 5.84
N VAL A 27 4.79 26.97 6.99
CA VAL A 27 3.97 27.09 8.21
C VAL A 27 2.61 27.78 8.01
N LYS A 28 2.39 28.47 6.88
CA LYS A 28 1.11 29.11 6.53
C LYS A 28 0.17 28.19 5.72
N SER A 29 0.61 26.99 5.36
CA SER A 29 -0.17 26.06 4.55
C SER A 29 -1.29 25.44 5.39
N LYS A 30 -2.48 25.26 4.80
CA LYS A 30 -3.57 24.49 5.44
C LYS A 30 -3.26 23.01 5.33
N THR A 31 -3.15 22.33 6.46
CA THR A 31 -2.95 20.88 6.57
C THR A 31 -3.84 20.29 7.64
N ASP A 32 -4.05 18.97 7.59
CA ASP A 32 -4.65 18.24 8.70
C ASP A 32 -3.62 18.12 9.85
N PRO A 33 -3.89 18.70 11.04
CA PRO A 33 -3.00 18.63 12.19
C PRO A 33 -2.78 17.22 12.74
N LYS A 34 -3.64 16.24 12.41
CA LYS A 34 -3.49 14.86 12.88
C LYS A 34 -2.34 14.13 12.18
N VAL A 35 -2.12 14.43 10.90
CA VAL A 35 -1.12 13.76 10.04
C VAL A 35 0.10 14.63 9.72
N THR A 36 0.14 15.86 10.23
CA THR A 36 1.26 16.79 10.03
C THR A 36 1.80 17.34 11.36
N GLU A 37 3.06 17.75 11.38
CA GLU A 37 3.72 18.33 12.55
C GLU A 37 4.61 19.51 12.16
N LYS A 38 4.81 20.44 13.11
CA LYS A 38 5.66 21.62 12.92
C LYS A 38 7.13 21.26 13.10
N VAL A 39 7.99 21.92 12.33
CA VAL A 39 9.45 21.81 12.40
C VAL A 39 10.04 23.08 12.98
N VAL A 40 10.93 22.95 13.94
CA VAL A 40 11.68 24.03 14.59
C VAL A 40 13.19 23.81 14.42
N ALA A 41 13.97 24.88 14.56
CA ALA A 41 15.42 24.81 14.63
C ALA A 41 15.86 24.91 16.10
N ARG A 42 16.55 23.88 16.59
CA ARG A 42 17.15 23.84 17.94
C ARG A 42 18.64 24.00 17.86
N THR A 43 19.17 24.85 18.74
CA THR A 43 20.57 25.24 18.74
C THR A 43 21.27 24.69 19.98
N TYR A 44 22.40 24.04 19.78
CA TYR A 44 23.20 23.43 20.83
C TYR A 44 24.64 23.95 20.82
N SER A 45 25.26 24.04 22.00
CA SER A 45 26.68 24.36 22.21
C SER A 45 27.31 23.36 23.18
N GLY A 46 28.62 23.34 23.32
CA GLY A 46 29.27 22.50 24.33
C GLY A 46 30.78 22.69 24.33
N GLY A 47 31.44 22.31 25.42
CA GLY A 47 32.88 22.52 25.59
C GLY A 47 33.72 21.91 24.47
N ALA A 48 33.31 20.76 23.93
CA ALA A 48 33.99 20.11 22.80
C ALA A 48 33.85 20.87 21.45
N LEU A 49 32.90 21.80 21.34
CA LEU A 49 32.65 22.56 20.12
C LEU A 49 33.33 23.94 20.10
N GLY A 50 33.74 24.47 21.27
CA GLY A 50 34.19 25.86 21.41
C GLY A 50 33.05 26.84 21.08
N ASP A 51 33.35 27.89 20.30
CA ASP A 51 32.35 28.90 19.90
C ASP A 51 31.34 28.42 18.84
N ARG A 52 31.50 27.19 18.33
CA ARG A 52 30.64 26.65 17.27
C ARG A 52 29.31 26.17 17.83
N LYS A 53 28.26 26.39 17.05
CA LYS A 53 26.89 25.94 17.35
C LYS A 53 26.46 24.83 16.39
N VAL A 54 25.74 23.85 16.91
CA VAL A 54 25.06 22.82 16.11
C VAL A 54 23.59 23.18 16.04
N VAL A 55 23.04 23.27 14.84
CA VAL A 55 21.61 23.50 14.62
C VAL A 55 20.99 22.23 14.07
N ARG A 56 19.94 21.75 14.72
CA ARG A 56 19.13 20.60 14.27
C ARG A 56 17.74 21.06 13.90
N LEU A 57 17.24 20.55 12.78
CA LEU A 57 15.84 20.70 12.39
C LEU A 57 15.08 19.46 12.83
N GLY A 58 14.10 19.65 13.70
CA GLY A 58 13.35 18.57 14.33
C GLY A 58 11.88 18.94 14.48
N ALA A 59 11.05 17.93 14.69
CA ALA A 59 9.65 18.17 15.00
C ALA A 59 9.55 18.88 16.36
N GLU A 60 8.67 19.88 16.45
CA GLU A 60 8.47 20.70 17.66
C GLU A 60 8.18 19.81 18.88
N ARG A 61 7.29 18.81 18.72
CA ARG A 61 6.93 17.87 19.80
C ARG A 61 8.08 17.01 20.32
N LEU A 62 9.19 16.87 19.57
CA LEU A 62 10.31 16.00 19.92
C LEU A 62 11.43 16.72 20.68
N GLY A 63 11.27 18.02 20.94
CA GLY A 63 12.30 18.84 21.57
C GLY A 63 12.90 18.28 22.84
N PRO A 64 12.08 17.92 23.85
CA PRO A 64 12.60 17.36 25.09
C PRO A 64 13.48 16.11 24.87
N ALA A 65 13.11 15.24 23.93
CA ALA A 65 13.93 14.08 23.58
C ALA A 65 15.21 14.46 22.83
N GLU A 66 15.15 15.44 21.92
CA GLU A 66 16.35 15.91 21.22
C GLU A 66 17.34 16.56 22.20
N ASP A 67 16.85 17.33 23.16
CA ASP A 67 17.66 17.98 24.19
C ASP A 67 18.36 16.96 25.07
N LEU A 68 17.63 15.96 25.60
CA LEU A 68 18.22 14.85 26.36
C LEU A 68 19.27 14.07 25.56
N ALA A 69 19.02 13.83 24.27
CA ALA A 69 19.97 13.15 23.41
C ALA A 69 21.25 13.96 23.18
N MET A 70 21.14 15.29 23.05
CA MET A 70 22.28 16.18 22.88
C MET A 70 23.07 16.35 24.18
N GLU A 71 22.38 16.42 25.33
CA GLU A 71 23.00 16.46 26.65
C GLU A 71 23.90 15.25 26.90
N PHE A 72 23.44 14.05 26.53
CA PHE A 72 24.25 12.83 26.62
C PHE A 72 25.51 12.87 25.74
N LEU A 73 25.51 13.65 24.66
CA LEU A 73 26.69 13.88 23.82
C LEU A 73 27.59 15.02 24.36
N GLY A 74 27.26 15.59 25.52
CA GLY A 74 27.96 16.72 26.13
C GLY A 74 27.61 18.07 25.52
N LEU A 75 26.41 18.20 24.93
CA LEU A 75 25.92 19.43 24.32
C LEU A 75 24.72 19.99 25.10
N GLU A 76 24.75 21.30 25.35
CA GLU A 76 23.73 22.04 26.07
C GLU A 76 22.79 22.77 25.11
N SER A 77 21.49 22.78 25.41
CA SER A 77 20.49 23.52 24.64
C SER A 77 20.63 25.02 24.86
N VAL A 78 20.78 25.78 23.77
CA VAL A 78 20.94 27.24 23.77
C VAL A 78 19.62 27.94 23.46
N GLY A 79 18.73 27.27 22.73
CA GLY A 79 17.40 27.81 22.42
C GLY A 79 16.75 27.20 21.19
N GLU A 80 15.48 27.54 21.02
CA GLU A 80 14.60 27.05 19.96
C GLU A 80 14.05 28.22 19.13
N SER A 81 13.96 28.02 17.80
CA SER A 81 13.32 28.98 16.91
C SER A 81 11.80 28.89 16.94
N LYS A 82 11.10 29.92 16.44
CA LYS A 82 9.70 29.75 16.02
C LYS A 82 9.60 28.66 14.94
N PRO A 83 8.44 27.99 14.78
CA PRO A 83 8.23 27.02 13.71
C PRO A 83 8.59 27.58 12.33
N ILE A 84 9.44 26.85 11.61
CA ILE A 84 9.97 27.25 10.30
C ILE A 84 9.29 26.51 9.14
N ALA A 85 8.70 25.34 9.40
CA ALA A 85 8.07 24.49 8.40
C ALA A 85 7.00 23.56 9.01
N ILE A 86 6.22 22.92 8.13
CA ILE A 86 5.34 21.79 8.45
C ILE A 86 5.82 20.57 7.65
N GLN A 87 5.82 19.40 8.26
CA GLN A 87 6.13 18.12 7.62
C GLN A 87 5.05 17.07 7.94
N SER A 88 5.07 15.94 7.23
CA SER A 88 4.27 14.77 7.59
C SER A 88 4.73 14.25 8.95
N ARG A 89 3.77 13.95 9.83
CA ARG A 89 4.05 13.37 11.13
C ARG A 89 4.76 12.03 10.94
N ARG A 90 5.95 11.89 11.52
CA ARG A 90 6.70 10.61 11.46
C ARG A 90 6.49 9.82 12.74
N ALA A 91 6.45 8.49 12.61
CA ALA A 91 6.53 7.59 13.76
C ALA A 91 7.79 7.93 14.57
N LEU A 92 7.67 7.92 15.90
CA LEU A 92 8.81 8.10 16.78
C LEU A 92 9.82 6.98 16.53
N GLY A 93 11.04 7.32 16.15
CA GLY A 93 12.14 6.35 16.19
C GLY A 93 12.42 5.91 17.63
N PHE A 94 13.02 4.74 17.81
CA PHE A 94 13.24 4.13 19.12
C PHE A 94 13.81 5.10 20.16
N ALA A 95 14.85 5.86 19.79
CA ALA A 95 15.54 6.79 20.69
C ALA A 95 14.62 7.90 21.22
N SER A 96 13.88 8.56 20.33
CA SER A 96 12.98 9.66 20.71
C SER A 96 11.83 9.14 21.55
N TRP A 97 11.31 7.96 21.24
CA TRP A 97 10.27 7.34 22.05
C TRP A 97 10.77 7.05 23.48
N ALA A 98 11.93 6.39 23.60
CA ALA A 98 12.48 5.99 24.89
C ALA A 98 12.78 7.21 25.78
N LEU A 99 13.34 8.28 25.21
CA LEU A 99 13.64 9.50 25.96
C LEU A 99 12.39 10.27 26.43
N ILE A 100 11.28 10.21 25.68
CA ILE A 100 10.02 10.86 26.06
C ILE A 100 9.26 10.03 27.10
N THR A 101 9.19 8.72 26.90
CA THR A 101 8.26 7.84 27.63
C THR A 101 8.92 7.20 28.85
N HIS A 102 10.24 6.97 28.78
CA HIS A 102 11.03 6.31 29.82
C HIS A 102 12.33 7.07 30.08
N PRO A 103 12.26 8.35 30.52
CA PRO A 103 13.45 9.16 30.81
C PRO A 103 14.36 8.51 31.86
N GLU A 104 13.82 7.70 32.77
CA GLU A 104 14.56 6.90 33.75
C GLU A 104 15.53 5.90 33.10
N ASN A 105 15.23 5.44 31.88
CA ASN A 105 16.06 4.51 31.10
C ASN A 105 16.81 5.21 29.94
N ALA A 106 16.96 6.54 29.98
CA ALA A 106 17.58 7.31 28.90
C ALA A 106 19.00 6.84 28.54
N LYS A 107 19.82 6.52 29.55
CA LYS A 107 21.20 6.02 29.34
C LYS A 107 21.19 4.68 28.60
N ASP A 108 20.34 3.75 29.00
CA ASP A 108 20.21 2.42 28.37
C ASP A 108 19.78 2.56 26.91
N ALA A 109 18.81 3.43 26.63
CA ALA A 109 18.33 3.71 25.29
C ALA A 109 19.44 4.28 24.39
N LEU A 110 20.22 5.24 24.88
CA LEU A 110 21.29 5.87 24.09
C LEU A 110 22.47 4.94 23.83
N VAL A 111 22.82 4.06 24.78
CA VAL A 111 23.78 2.98 24.56
C VAL A 111 23.27 2.01 23.49
N LEU A 112 22.00 1.63 23.54
CA LEU A 112 21.39 0.74 22.55
C LEU A 112 21.41 1.34 21.14
N VAL A 113 21.10 2.64 20.99
CA VAL A 113 21.15 3.35 19.70
C VAL A 113 22.51 3.25 19.03
N LYS A 114 23.61 3.32 19.81
CA LYS A 114 24.97 3.15 19.26
C LYS A 114 25.17 1.75 18.68
N ARG A 115 24.65 0.71 19.35
CA ARG A 115 24.73 -0.69 18.89
C ARG A 115 23.84 -0.95 17.68
N ILE A 116 22.61 -0.42 17.68
CA ILE A 116 21.70 -0.43 16.52
C ILE A 116 22.40 0.14 15.29
N LYS A 117 23.01 1.33 15.40
CA LYS A 117 23.76 1.95 14.29
C LYS A 117 24.93 1.09 13.81
N ALA A 118 25.62 0.40 14.73
CA ALA A 118 26.71 -0.50 14.36
C ALA A 118 26.21 -1.73 13.58
N ALA A 119 25.09 -2.32 13.99
CA ALA A 119 24.43 -3.41 13.27
C ALA A 119 23.91 -2.94 11.90
N ALA A 120 23.30 -1.77 11.82
CA ALA A 120 22.78 -1.17 10.59
C ALA A 120 23.85 -1.03 9.49
N ARG A 121 25.07 -0.60 9.86
CA ARG A 121 26.21 -0.50 8.91
C ARG A 121 26.57 -1.84 8.26
N LYS A 122 26.32 -2.96 8.95
CA LYS A 122 26.59 -4.32 8.44
C LYS A 122 25.40 -4.89 7.68
N ALA A 123 24.18 -4.40 7.90
CA ALA A 123 22.95 -5.00 7.39
C ALA A 123 22.90 -5.10 5.85
N LYS A 124 23.54 -4.17 5.13
CA LYS A 124 23.59 -4.22 3.65
C LYS A 124 24.47 -5.36 3.12
N SER A 125 25.66 -5.53 3.66
CA SER A 125 26.65 -6.51 3.16
C SER A 125 26.56 -7.87 3.86
N LYS A 126 26.08 -7.88 5.10
CA LYS A 126 26.05 -9.04 6.01
C LYS A 126 24.71 -9.06 6.78
N PRO A 127 23.57 -9.23 6.08
CA PRO A 127 22.24 -9.14 6.70
C PRO A 127 22.01 -10.18 7.81
N GLY A 128 22.51 -11.41 7.65
CA GLY A 128 22.44 -12.44 8.69
C GLY A 128 23.18 -12.05 9.97
N HIS A 129 24.43 -11.58 9.86
CA HIS A 129 25.18 -11.11 11.03
C HIS A 129 24.58 -9.87 11.70
N ALA A 130 23.96 -8.98 10.92
CA ALA A 130 23.21 -7.87 11.49
C ALA A 130 21.96 -8.36 12.25
N TRP A 131 21.25 -9.34 11.69
CA TRP A 131 20.11 -9.98 12.35
C TRP A 131 20.52 -10.66 13.66
N ASP A 132 21.63 -11.39 13.69
CA ASP A 132 22.14 -12.03 14.90
C ASP A 132 22.48 -10.99 15.99
N ALA A 133 23.07 -9.86 15.61
CA ALA A 133 23.34 -8.76 16.53
C ALA A 133 22.03 -8.14 17.08
N PHE A 134 20.97 -8.04 16.27
CA PHE A 134 19.66 -7.61 16.76
C PHE A 134 19.03 -8.61 17.72
N MET A 135 19.19 -9.92 17.47
CA MET A 135 18.73 -10.96 18.38
C MET A 135 19.46 -10.91 19.73
N GLU A 136 20.78 -10.74 19.73
CA GLU A 136 21.58 -10.60 20.95
C GLU A 136 21.14 -9.37 21.78
N MET A 137 20.97 -8.21 21.12
CA MET A 137 20.43 -7.01 21.76
C MET A 137 19.04 -7.27 22.36
N ALA A 138 18.15 -7.95 21.64
CA ALA A 138 16.82 -8.26 22.14
C ALA A 138 16.84 -9.17 23.39
N GLU A 139 17.71 -10.18 23.43
CA GLU A 139 17.85 -11.05 24.61
C GLU A 139 18.32 -10.28 25.85
N GLU A 140 19.18 -9.29 25.68
CA GLU A 140 19.59 -8.41 26.78
C GLU A 140 18.47 -7.49 27.26
N LEU A 141 17.72 -6.89 26.32
CA LEU A 141 16.55 -6.06 26.64
C LEU A 141 15.48 -6.89 27.37
N ASN A 142 15.28 -8.14 26.95
CA ASN A 142 14.32 -9.05 27.57
C ASN A 142 14.61 -9.29 29.07
N ARG A 143 15.88 -9.27 29.47
CA ARG A 143 16.31 -9.45 30.87
C ARG A 143 16.25 -8.16 31.70
N SER A 144 16.21 -7.00 31.07
CA SER A 144 16.40 -5.69 31.73
C SER A 144 15.20 -4.76 31.51
N VAL A 145 15.05 -4.22 30.30
CA VAL A 145 14.06 -3.21 29.90
C VAL A 145 13.11 -3.78 28.84
N ARG A 146 12.23 -4.71 29.23
CA ARG A 146 11.33 -5.43 28.30
C ARG A 146 10.44 -4.52 27.46
N HIS A 147 10.01 -3.39 28.02
CA HIS A 147 9.21 -2.38 27.33
C HIS A 147 9.92 -1.74 26.13
N PHE A 148 11.25 -1.88 26.00
CA PHE A 148 11.99 -1.42 24.83
C PHE A 148 11.92 -2.38 23.64
N LEU A 149 11.52 -3.64 23.84
CA LEU A 149 11.53 -4.65 22.79
C LEU A 149 10.67 -4.28 21.57
N PRO A 150 9.40 -3.82 21.73
CA PRO A 150 8.59 -3.49 20.56
C PRO A 150 9.19 -2.37 19.69
N PRO A 151 9.49 -1.17 20.22
CA PRO A 151 10.06 -0.09 19.40
C PRO A 151 11.49 -0.39 18.93
N PHE A 152 12.26 -1.22 19.64
CA PHE A 152 13.55 -1.72 19.18
C PHE A 152 13.40 -2.58 17.92
N TRP A 153 12.47 -3.54 17.92
CA TRP A 153 12.24 -4.41 16.79
C TRP A 153 11.64 -3.68 15.59
N GLU A 154 10.78 -2.67 15.83
CA GLU A 154 10.34 -1.76 14.77
C GLU A 154 11.50 -1.00 14.12
N GLU A 155 12.45 -0.48 14.91
CA GLU A 155 13.63 0.21 14.40
C GLU A 155 14.52 -0.72 13.56
N ALA A 156 14.77 -1.94 14.04
CA ALA A 156 15.49 -2.97 13.30
C ALA A 156 14.78 -3.31 11.97
N ALA A 157 13.45 -3.41 12.00
CA ALA A 157 12.64 -3.67 10.82
C ALA A 157 12.75 -2.51 9.80
N ARG A 158 12.71 -1.25 10.25
CA ARG A 158 12.85 -0.06 9.40
C ARG A 158 14.21 -0.03 8.69
N ILE A 159 15.29 -0.40 9.39
CA ILE A 159 16.63 -0.51 8.80
C ILE A 159 16.66 -1.51 7.64
N PHE A 160 16.08 -2.70 7.80
CA PHE A 160 16.03 -3.68 6.71
C PHE A 160 15.10 -3.24 5.57
N LYS A 161 13.99 -2.58 5.89
CA LYS A 161 13.06 -2.00 4.90
C LYS A 161 13.75 -0.96 4.02
N GLU A 162 14.51 -0.03 4.60
CA GLU A 162 15.28 0.97 3.86
C GLU A 162 16.34 0.35 2.93
N LEU A 163 16.85 -0.83 3.28
CA LEU A 163 17.79 -1.59 2.46
C LEU A 163 17.10 -2.47 1.40
N GLY A 164 15.77 -2.44 1.31
CA GLY A 164 14.98 -3.28 0.41
C GLY A 164 14.90 -4.75 0.83
N ASN A 165 15.33 -5.11 2.04
CA ASN A 165 15.27 -6.47 2.56
C ASN A 165 13.92 -6.73 3.23
N LEU A 166 12.91 -7.00 2.41
CA LEU A 166 11.52 -7.19 2.85
C LEU A 166 11.35 -8.36 3.83
N THR A 167 12.15 -9.41 3.69
CA THR A 167 12.10 -10.60 4.55
C THR A 167 12.47 -10.27 5.99
N TYR A 168 13.62 -9.63 6.23
CA TYR A 168 14.02 -9.25 7.58
C TYR A 168 13.21 -8.08 8.12
N ALA A 169 12.74 -7.17 7.26
CA ALA A 169 11.80 -6.13 7.66
C ALA A 169 10.50 -6.72 8.23
N GLY A 170 9.86 -7.64 7.51
CA GLY A 170 8.66 -8.32 7.98
C GLY A 170 8.91 -9.15 9.24
N ARG A 171 10.06 -9.83 9.33
CA ARG A 171 10.45 -10.61 10.51
C ARG A 171 10.65 -9.72 11.74
N GLY A 172 11.27 -8.55 11.58
CA GLY A 172 11.47 -7.58 12.66
C GLY A 172 10.15 -7.06 13.20
N LEU A 173 9.20 -6.66 12.34
CA LEU A 173 7.88 -6.24 12.81
C LEU A 173 7.13 -7.37 13.51
N GLY A 174 7.20 -8.61 12.99
CA GLY A 174 6.63 -9.77 13.68
C GLY A 174 7.19 -9.97 15.09
N LYS A 175 8.49 -9.73 15.29
CA LYS A 175 9.13 -9.77 16.62
C LYS A 175 8.66 -8.65 17.55
N ALA A 176 8.37 -7.46 17.01
CA ALA A 176 7.82 -6.36 17.81
C ALA A 176 6.44 -6.73 18.39
N ILE A 177 5.53 -7.23 17.55
CA ILE A 177 4.18 -7.65 17.95
C ILE A 177 4.24 -8.86 18.89
N GLU A 178 5.12 -9.83 18.60
CA GLU A 178 5.35 -10.99 19.46
C GLU A 178 5.82 -10.58 20.86
N ALA A 179 6.71 -9.58 20.98
CA ALA A 179 7.20 -9.11 22.26
C ALA A 179 6.10 -8.50 23.13
N GLU A 180 5.18 -7.74 22.54
CA GLU A 180 4.02 -7.19 23.26
C GLU A 180 3.13 -8.32 23.81
N ARG A 181 2.89 -9.36 23.01
CA ARG A 181 2.09 -10.53 23.41
C ARG A 181 2.78 -11.37 24.49
N VAL A 182 4.05 -11.73 24.30
CA VAL A 182 4.79 -12.63 25.20
C VAL A 182 5.01 -12.00 26.57
N HIS A 183 5.18 -10.68 26.63
CA HIS A 183 5.46 -9.96 27.86
C HIS A 183 4.26 -9.22 28.44
N ALA A 184 3.07 -9.35 27.84
CA ALA A 184 1.85 -8.64 28.20
C ALA A 184 2.11 -7.13 28.42
N LEU A 185 2.89 -6.53 27.52
CA LEU A 185 3.24 -5.11 27.60
C LEU A 185 2.02 -4.26 27.27
N ASP A 186 1.97 -3.05 27.84
CA ASP A 186 0.98 -2.07 27.43
C ASP A 186 1.19 -1.69 25.97
N VAL A 187 0.12 -1.76 25.19
CA VAL A 187 0.17 -1.60 23.74
C VAL A 187 -0.14 -0.15 23.41
N ASP A 188 0.85 0.56 22.87
CA ASP A 188 0.60 1.82 22.18
C ASP A 188 -0.14 1.54 20.87
N ARG A 189 -1.48 1.63 20.95
CA ARG A 189 -2.43 1.29 19.86
C ARG A 189 -2.14 2.08 18.59
N ASP A 190 -1.89 3.37 18.71
CA ASP A 190 -1.61 4.26 17.59
C ASP A 190 -0.27 3.90 16.94
N ARG A 191 0.77 3.67 17.75
CA ARG A 191 2.08 3.26 17.22
C ARG A 191 2.01 1.92 16.50
N ARG A 192 1.36 0.92 17.09
CA ARG A 192 1.26 -0.40 16.48
C ARG A 192 0.53 -0.30 15.14
N ARG A 193 -0.57 0.43 15.08
CA ARG A 193 -1.32 0.68 13.85
C ARG A 193 -0.43 1.36 12.79
N ASP A 194 0.27 2.43 13.16
CA ASP A 194 1.16 3.15 12.26
C ASP A 194 2.29 2.26 11.72
N ALA A 195 2.92 1.47 12.59
CA ALA A 195 3.97 0.53 12.20
C ALA A 195 3.42 -0.53 11.25
N VAL A 196 2.32 -1.21 11.59
CA VAL A 196 1.74 -2.25 10.72
C VAL A 196 1.36 -1.68 9.36
N LEU A 197 0.76 -0.50 9.31
CA LEU A 197 0.45 0.19 8.05
C LEU A 197 1.73 0.50 7.25
N GLU A 198 2.76 1.03 7.89
CA GLU A 198 4.05 1.34 7.25
C GLU A 198 4.64 0.12 6.55
N PHE A 199 4.70 -1.02 7.24
CA PHE A 199 5.27 -2.26 6.72
C PHE A 199 4.33 -2.98 5.75
N ALA A 200 3.01 -2.85 5.93
CA ALA A 200 2.03 -3.38 4.98
C ALA A 200 2.16 -2.70 3.62
N LEU A 201 2.25 -1.35 3.60
CA LEU A 201 2.43 -0.54 2.39
C LEU A 201 3.81 -0.76 1.77
N GLY A 202 4.84 -0.99 2.58
CA GLY A 202 6.17 -1.36 2.10
C GLY A 202 6.28 -2.78 1.53
N GLY A 203 5.20 -3.55 1.49
CA GLY A 203 5.20 -4.94 1.01
C GLY A 203 5.98 -5.91 1.91
N CYS A 204 6.33 -5.51 3.13
CA CYS A 204 7.12 -6.31 4.06
C CYS A 204 6.30 -7.40 4.76
N LEU A 205 4.97 -7.22 4.83
CA LEU A 205 4.08 -8.13 5.53
C LEU A 205 3.46 -9.16 4.59
N SER A 206 3.67 -10.44 4.94
CA SER A 206 3.01 -11.58 4.32
C SER A 206 1.53 -11.64 4.71
N GLY A 207 0.72 -12.34 3.90
CA GLY A 207 -0.68 -12.60 4.26
C GLY A 207 -0.83 -13.33 5.60
N LYS A 208 0.14 -14.18 5.98
CA LYS A 208 0.16 -14.84 7.29
C LYS A 208 0.35 -13.84 8.43
N ALA A 209 1.34 -12.94 8.31
CA ALA A 209 1.62 -11.95 9.35
C ALA A 209 0.44 -11.00 9.57
N LEU A 210 -0.24 -10.60 8.49
CA LEU A 210 -1.45 -9.78 8.58
C LEU A 210 -2.64 -10.56 9.16
N GLY A 211 -2.76 -11.86 8.87
CA GLY A 211 -3.76 -12.73 9.50
C GLY A 211 -3.52 -12.91 11.00
N GLU A 212 -2.27 -12.98 11.44
CA GLU A 212 -1.91 -12.96 12.87
C GLU A 212 -2.25 -11.62 13.51
N TYR A 213 -1.90 -10.50 12.87
CA TYR A 213 -2.30 -9.17 13.35
C TYR A 213 -3.83 -9.01 13.46
N THR A 214 -4.58 -9.59 12.53
CA THR A 214 -6.06 -9.57 12.57
C THR A 214 -6.61 -10.32 13.79
N LYS A 215 -5.97 -11.41 14.21
CA LYS A 215 -6.33 -12.12 15.45
C LYS A 215 -5.93 -11.31 16.68
N ASP A 216 -4.79 -10.65 16.65
CA ASP A 216 -4.35 -9.80 17.75
C ASP A 216 -5.28 -8.59 17.94
N LEU A 217 -5.80 -8.01 16.85
CA LEU A 217 -6.83 -6.96 16.90
C LEU A 217 -8.08 -7.44 17.64
N GLU A 218 -8.59 -8.62 17.31
CA GLU A 218 -9.76 -9.21 17.97
C GLU A 218 -9.52 -9.50 19.46
N GLN A 219 -8.30 -9.88 19.85
CA GLN A 219 -7.98 -10.26 21.23
C GLN A 219 -7.69 -9.08 22.15
N GLN A 220 -7.16 -7.96 21.61
CA GLN A 220 -6.58 -6.89 22.42
C GLN A 220 -7.35 -5.56 22.33
N PHE A 221 -8.30 -5.45 21.40
CA PHE A 221 -9.04 -4.21 21.14
C PHE A 221 -10.53 -4.42 21.31
N GLU A 222 -11.24 -3.35 21.63
CA GLU A 222 -12.70 -3.36 21.63
C GLU A 222 -13.22 -3.70 20.21
N PRO A 223 -14.34 -4.44 20.08
CA PRO A 223 -14.78 -4.96 18.79
C PRO A 223 -14.93 -3.89 17.69
N GLU A 224 -15.44 -2.71 18.04
CA GLU A 224 -15.58 -1.59 17.10
C GLU A 224 -14.22 -1.06 16.65
N GLU A 225 -13.27 -0.89 17.57
CA GLU A 225 -11.92 -0.41 17.25
C GLU A 225 -11.14 -1.43 16.40
N ALA A 226 -11.28 -2.72 16.70
CA ALA A 226 -10.69 -3.81 15.92
C ALA A 226 -11.21 -3.79 14.47
N PHE A 227 -12.53 -3.64 14.30
CA PHE A 227 -13.16 -3.54 12.98
C PHE A 227 -12.66 -2.31 12.20
N GLU A 228 -12.71 -1.11 12.79
CA GLU A 228 -12.31 0.13 12.11
C GLU A 228 -10.81 0.09 11.73
N THR A 229 -9.97 -0.43 12.61
CA THR A 229 -8.52 -0.59 12.34
C THR A 229 -8.26 -1.56 11.20
N PHE A 230 -8.95 -2.71 11.19
CA PHE A 230 -8.81 -3.70 10.12
C PHE A 230 -9.30 -3.17 8.77
N ARG A 231 -10.44 -2.45 8.76
CA ARG A 231 -10.98 -1.83 7.54
C ARG A 231 -10.02 -0.78 6.97
N ASP A 232 -9.52 0.13 7.81
CA ASP A 232 -8.54 1.17 7.41
C ASP A 232 -7.26 0.53 6.86
N LEU A 233 -6.78 -0.55 7.47
CA LEU A 233 -5.66 -1.35 6.95
C LEU A 233 -5.94 -1.90 5.56
N LEU A 234 -7.10 -2.53 5.33
CA LEU A 234 -7.46 -3.08 4.01
C LEU A 234 -7.53 -2.00 2.94
N VAL A 235 -8.22 -0.90 3.22
CA VAL A 235 -8.36 0.23 2.29
C VAL A 235 -6.99 0.79 1.93
N ARG A 236 -6.19 1.20 2.93
CA ARG A 236 -4.88 1.82 2.67
C ARG A 236 -3.95 0.87 1.95
N ARG A 237 -3.90 -0.40 2.37
CA ARG A 237 -3.09 -1.43 1.71
C ARG A 237 -3.45 -1.56 0.24
N THR A 238 -4.74 -1.67 -0.06
CA THR A 238 -5.23 -1.87 -1.43
C THR A 238 -5.07 -0.65 -2.30
N LEU A 239 -5.41 0.55 -1.80
CA LEU A 239 -5.15 1.79 -2.52
C LEU A 239 -3.65 2.10 -2.65
N GLY A 240 -2.83 1.61 -1.72
CA GLY A 240 -1.36 1.67 -1.76
C GLY A 240 -0.69 0.68 -2.71
N GLY A 241 -1.45 -0.08 -3.51
CA GLY A 241 -0.93 -0.96 -4.55
C GLY A 241 -0.72 -2.42 -4.12
N MET A 242 -1.18 -2.84 -2.93
CA MET A 242 -1.07 -4.22 -2.46
C MET A 242 -2.44 -4.91 -2.41
N PRO A 243 -2.61 -6.12 -2.97
CA PRO A 243 -3.92 -6.76 -2.98
C PRO A 243 -4.44 -7.07 -1.56
N PRO A 244 -5.77 -7.21 -1.38
CA PRO A 244 -6.35 -7.69 -0.14
C PRO A 244 -5.84 -9.11 0.18
N MET A 245 -5.83 -9.46 1.46
CA MET A 245 -5.47 -10.80 1.91
C MET A 245 -6.52 -11.83 1.47
N ALA A 246 -6.11 -13.08 1.31
CA ALA A 246 -7.01 -14.18 0.95
C ALA A 246 -8.17 -14.36 1.95
N SER A 247 -7.95 -14.09 3.24
CA SER A 247 -8.96 -14.18 4.30
C SER A 247 -9.78 -12.89 4.51
N ALA A 248 -9.40 -11.78 3.86
CA ALA A 248 -9.86 -10.44 4.22
C ALA A 248 -11.39 -10.29 4.24
N GLY A 249 -12.11 -10.86 3.27
CA GLY A 249 -13.58 -10.77 3.25
C GLY A 249 -14.24 -11.51 4.42
N LYS A 250 -13.73 -12.70 4.79
CA LYS A 250 -14.24 -13.44 5.95
C LYS A 250 -13.91 -12.73 7.26
N ASP A 251 -12.70 -12.20 7.37
CA ASP A 251 -12.26 -11.48 8.57
C ASP A 251 -13.05 -10.18 8.75
N LEU A 252 -13.30 -9.43 7.67
CA LEU A 252 -14.14 -8.22 7.71
C LEU A 252 -15.55 -8.55 8.18
N GLN A 253 -16.20 -9.55 7.58
CA GLN A 253 -17.56 -9.96 7.96
C GLN A 253 -17.64 -10.39 9.43
N ARG A 254 -16.62 -11.10 9.91
CA ARG A 254 -16.53 -11.56 11.30
C ARG A 254 -16.36 -10.39 12.26
N LEU A 255 -15.39 -9.49 12.01
CA LEU A 255 -15.14 -8.33 12.85
C LEU A 255 -16.33 -7.35 12.85
N ALA A 256 -16.99 -7.15 11.70
CA ALA A 256 -18.19 -6.32 11.62
C ALA A 256 -19.31 -6.84 12.54
N LYS A 257 -19.53 -8.16 12.56
CA LYS A 257 -20.53 -8.79 13.45
C LYS A 257 -20.16 -8.62 14.92
N LEU A 258 -18.89 -8.81 15.27
CA LEU A 258 -18.41 -8.59 16.64
C LEU A 258 -18.59 -7.13 17.08
N ALA A 259 -18.41 -6.18 16.16
CA ALA A 259 -18.66 -4.76 16.37
C ALA A 259 -20.15 -4.36 16.37
N GLY A 260 -21.09 -5.31 16.19
CA GLY A 260 -22.51 -5.00 16.08
C GLY A 260 -22.90 -4.23 14.81
N LYS A 261 -22.05 -4.22 13.78
CA LYS A 261 -22.30 -3.58 12.49
C LYS A 261 -22.93 -4.55 11.49
N ASP A 262 -23.58 -4.01 10.46
CA ASP A 262 -24.05 -4.80 9.33
C ASP A 262 -22.87 -5.25 8.46
N ALA A 263 -22.50 -6.52 8.60
CA ALA A 263 -21.38 -7.12 7.88
C ALA A 263 -21.53 -7.06 6.35
N ASP A 264 -22.76 -7.10 5.84
CA ASP A 264 -23.01 -7.08 4.41
C ASP A 264 -22.85 -5.65 3.87
N ALA A 265 -23.41 -4.65 4.57
CA ALA A 265 -23.25 -3.24 4.23
C ALA A 265 -21.78 -2.78 4.31
N GLU A 266 -21.04 -3.23 5.33
CA GLU A 266 -19.62 -2.90 5.47
C GLU A 266 -18.74 -3.60 4.42
N THR A 267 -19.12 -4.82 3.99
CA THR A 267 -18.45 -5.49 2.87
C THR A 267 -18.67 -4.72 1.57
N ASP A 268 -19.88 -4.27 1.30
CA ASP A 268 -20.18 -3.44 0.12
C ASP A 268 -19.39 -2.14 0.12
N ARG A 269 -19.39 -1.46 1.27
CA ARG A 269 -18.66 -0.20 1.46
C ARG A 269 -17.17 -0.39 1.22
N LEU A 270 -16.57 -1.49 1.72
CA LEU A 270 -15.17 -1.80 1.44
C LEU A 270 -14.96 -2.05 -0.06
N LEU A 271 -15.77 -2.89 -0.68
CA LEU A 271 -15.61 -3.25 -2.10
C LEU A 271 -15.68 -2.02 -3.00
N LEU A 272 -16.66 -1.15 -2.80
CA LEU A 272 -16.80 0.10 -3.56
C LEU A 272 -15.58 1.02 -3.41
N GLU A 273 -14.96 1.05 -2.23
CA GLU A 273 -13.81 1.90 -1.96
C GLU A 273 -12.51 1.36 -2.60
N ILE A 274 -12.34 0.03 -2.64
CA ILE A 274 -11.10 -0.59 -3.11
C ILE A 274 -11.14 -1.04 -4.57
N ILE A 275 -12.32 -1.21 -5.17
CA ILE A 275 -12.46 -1.70 -6.55
C ILE A 275 -11.73 -0.84 -7.59
N PRO A 276 -11.57 0.49 -7.45
CA PRO A 276 -10.80 1.28 -8.41
C PRO A 276 -9.29 1.01 -8.39
N SER A 277 -8.78 0.30 -7.38
CA SER A 277 -7.35 0.03 -7.27
C SER A 277 -6.88 -1.00 -8.29
N PRO A 278 -5.81 -0.72 -9.06
CA PRO A 278 -5.16 -1.72 -9.93
C PRO A 278 -4.65 -2.96 -9.18
N ALA A 279 -4.48 -2.87 -7.85
CA ALA A 279 -4.08 -4.02 -7.05
C ALA A 279 -5.14 -5.13 -7.00
N MET A 280 -6.41 -4.83 -7.31
CA MET A 280 -7.51 -5.79 -7.29
C MET A 280 -7.38 -6.86 -8.38
N ALA A 281 -6.70 -6.58 -9.49
CA ALA A 281 -6.34 -7.60 -10.51
C ALA A 281 -5.48 -8.74 -9.96
N ARG A 282 -4.78 -8.51 -8.82
CA ARG A 282 -3.98 -9.52 -8.10
C ARG A 282 -4.66 -10.06 -6.84
N ALA A 283 -5.94 -9.73 -6.61
CA ALA A 283 -6.67 -10.21 -5.44
C ALA A 283 -6.82 -11.75 -5.49
N PRO A 284 -6.54 -12.47 -4.40
CA PRO A 284 -6.61 -13.93 -4.39
C PRO A 284 -8.01 -14.47 -4.68
N LYS A 285 -8.12 -15.61 -5.38
CA LYS A 285 -9.42 -16.29 -5.65
C LYS A 285 -10.24 -16.53 -4.37
N GLN A 286 -9.57 -16.83 -3.24
CA GLN A 286 -10.23 -17.02 -1.95
C GLN A 286 -10.92 -15.75 -1.42
N PHE A 287 -10.33 -14.58 -1.67
CA PHE A 287 -10.94 -13.30 -1.33
C PHE A 287 -12.24 -13.13 -2.11
N TRP A 288 -12.19 -13.25 -3.44
CA TRP A 288 -13.38 -13.14 -4.30
C TRP A 288 -14.48 -14.13 -3.94
N LYS A 289 -14.12 -15.40 -3.67
CA LYS A 289 -15.08 -16.41 -3.18
C LYS A 289 -15.77 -15.98 -1.89
N SER A 290 -15.05 -15.34 -0.96
CA SER A 290 -15.65 -14.90 0.31
C SER A 290 -16.63 -13.73 0.17
N VAL A 291 -16.47 -12.90 -0.87
CA VAL A 291 -17.31 -11.73 -1.13
C VAL A 291 -18.25 -11.89 -2.33
N SER A 292 -18.28 -13.07 -2.96
CA SER A 292 -18.98 -13.34 -4.24
C SER A 292 -20.46 -12.92 -4.22
N LYS A 293 -21.18 -13.20 -3.12
CA LYS A 293 -22.58 -12.77 -2.97
C LYS A 293 -22.75 -11.25 -2.98
N ARG A 294 -21.81 -10.52 -2.37
CA ARG A 294 -21.81 -9.06 -2.32
C ARG A 294 -21.40 -8.45 -3.65
N VAL A 295 -20.46 -9.08 -4.36
CA VAL A 295 -20.13 -8.73 -5.75
C VAL A 295 -21.36 -8.83 -6.65
N SER A 296 -22.09 -9.95 -6.63
CA SER A 296 -23.37 -10.08 -7.37
C SER A 296 -24.41 -9.04 -6.97
N HIS A 297 -24.44 -8.62 -5.71
CA HIS A 297 -25.35 -7.58 -5.24
C HIS A 297 -24.99 -6.22 -5.84
N LEU A 298 -23.72 -5.83 -5.78
CA LEU A 298 -23.22 -4.55 -6.29
C LEU A 298 -23.30 -4.45 -7.81
N VAL A 299 -23.01 -5.53 -8.55
CA VAL A 299 -23.15 -5.55 -10.02
C VAL A 299 -24.60 -5.26 -10.46
N LYS A 300 -25.60 -5.69 -9.68
CA LYS A 300 -27.01 -5.38 -9.98
C LYS A 300 -27.39 -3.92 -9.73
N GLN A 301 -26.60 -3.19 -8.94
CA GLN A 301 -26.87 -1.80 -8.56
C GLN A 301 -26.02 -0.80 -9.32
N SER A 302 -24.85 -1.21 -9.80
CA SER A 302 -23.87 -0.33 -10.44
C SER A 302 -23.18 -1.06 -11.58
N ASP A 303 -23.47 -0.62 -12.80
CA ASP A 303 -22.73 -1.05 -13.99
C ASP A 303 -21.25 -0.64 -13.87
N SER A 304 -20.94 0.52 -13.30
CA SER A 304 -19.55 0.97 -13.03
C SER A 304 -18.75 -0.03 -12.19
N PHE A 305 -19.37 -0.60 -11.15
CA PHE A 305 -18.73 -1.65 -10.35
C PHE A 305 -18.44 -2.91 -11.19
N GLY A 306 -19.38 -3.31 -12.05
CA GLY A 306 -19.17 -4.40 -13.00
C GLY A 306 -18.08 -4.11 -14.03
N VAL A 307 -18.00 -2.88 -14.55
CA VAL A 307 -16.94 -2.46 -15.48
C VAL A 307 -15.57 -2.51 -14.80
N TRP A 308 -15.45 -2.12 -13.53
CA TRP A 308 -14.19 -2.32 -12.81
C TRP A 308 -13.78 -3.79 -12.71
N LEU A 309 -14.71 -4.73 -12.58
CA LEU A 309 -14.38 -6.17 -12.61
C LEU A 309 -13.85 -6.61 -13.98
N LEU A 310 -14.32 -6.01 -15.08
CA LEU A 310 -13.75 -6.20 -16.42
C LEU A 310 -12.34 -5.61 -16.53
N VAL A 311 -12.08 -4.44 -15.91
CA VAL A 311 -10.74 -3.84 -15.85
C VAL A 311 -9.73 -4.79 -15.20
N HIS A 312 -10.16 -5.54 -14.18
CA HIS A 312 -9.31 -6.46 -13.42
C HIS A 312 -9.07 -7.81 -14.10
N THR A 313 -9.59 -8.04 -15.33
CA THR A 313 -9.27 -9.24 -16.11
C THR A 313 -7.77 -9.28 -16.43
N ASN A 314 -7.06 -10.16 -15.72
CA ASN A 314 -5.63 -10.36 -15.93
C ASN A 314 -5.39 -11.34 -17.09
N CYS A 315 -4.97 -10.79 -18.24
CA CYS A 315 -4.65 -11.55 -19.45
C CYS A 315 -3.14 -11.86 -19.59
N GLU A 316 -2.32 -11.58 -18.57
CA GLU A 316 -0.89 -11.90 -18.62
C GLU A 316 -0.69 -13.41 -18.44
N SER A 317 -0.16 -14.07 -19.48
CA SER A 317 0.48 -15.37 -19.34
C SER A 317 1.93 -15.16 -18.94
N ASN A 318 2.42 -15.90 -17.94
CA ASN A 318 3.83 -15.90 -17.59
C ASN A 318 4.38 -17.31 -17.81
N HIS A 319 5.66 -17.45 -18.18
CA HIS A 319 6.28 -18.74 -18.55
C HIS A 319 6.12 -19.86 -17.49
N TYR A 320 5.79 -19.50 -16.25
CA TYR A 320 5.68 -20.38 -15.10
C TYR A 320 4.24 -20.59 -14.58
N SER A 321 3.22 -20.00 -15.22
CA SER A 321 1.83 -20.15 -14.79
C SER A 321 0.87 -20.16 -15.97
N GLU A 322 -0.06 -21.11 -15.96
CA GLU A 322 -1.21 -21.10 -16.86
C GLU A 322 -1.99 -19.80 -16.73
N ALA A 323 -2.52 -19.31 -17.86
CA ALA A 323 -3.29 -18.09 -17.86
C ALA A 323 -4.65 -18.33 -17.17
N THR A 324 -4.89 -17.65 -16.05
CA THR A 324 -6.11 -17.78 -15.25
C THR A 324 -7.26 -16.89 -15.73
N ALA A 325 -7.12 -16.28 -16.92
CA ALA A 325 -8.09 -15.34 -17.46
C ALA A 325 -9.47 -15.98 -17.64
N TYR A 326 -9.56 -17.19 -18.21
CA TYR A 326 -10.85 -17.87 -18.42
C TYR A 326 -11.50 -18.32 -17.11
N ASP A 327 -10.69 -18.71 -16.12
CA ASP A 327 -11.12 -18.95 -14.74
C ASP A 327 -11.79 -17.70 -14.12
N TRP A 328 -11.30 -16.51 -14.48
CA TRP A 328 -11.89 -15.23 -14.10
C TRP A 328 -13.13 -14.89 -14.93
N ILE A 329 -13.13 -15.16 -16.24
CA ILE A 329 -14.32 -15.03 -17.10
C ILE A 329 -15.50 -15.83 -16.53
N ASP A 330 -15.26 -17.04 -16.03
CA ASP A 330 -16.30 -17.86 -15.38
C ASP A 330 -16.87 -17.22 -14.11
N GLU A 331 -16.07 -16.46 -13.35
CA GLU A 331 -16.57 -15.69 -12.21
C GLU A 331 -17.37 -14.46 -12.66
N LEU A 332 -16.91 -13.75 -13.70
CA LEU A 332 -17.64 -12.62 -14.28
C LEU A 332 -19.00 -13.05 -14.84
N GLU A 333 -19.09 -14.22 -15.47
CA GLU A 333 -20.35 -14.82 -15.92
C GLU A 333 -21.31 -15.05 -14.74
N LYS A 334 -20.83 -15.68 -13.66
CA LYS A 334 -21.64 -15.95 -12.46
C LYS A 334 -22.18 -14.67 -11.82
N TRP A 335 -21.45 -13.56 -11.95
CA TRP A 335 -21.85 -12.27 -11.45
C TRP A 335 -22.67 -11.44 -12.44
N ASP A 336 -22.96 -11.99 -13.62
CA ASP A 336 -23.71 -11.32 -14.69
C ASP A 336 -23.03 -10.02 -15.16
N VAL A 337 -21.68 -10.03 -15.18
CA VAL A 337 -20.85 -8.87 -15.59
C VAL A 337 -20.63 -8.84 -17.09
N LEU A 338 -20.53 -10.00 -17.75
CA LEU A 338 -20.14 -10.05 -19.17
C LEU A 338 -21.16 -9.37 -20.10
N LYS A 339 -22.44 -9.29 -19.70
CA LYS A 339 -23.46 -8.52 -20.44
C LYS A 339 -23.09 -7.05 -20.64
N LEU A 340 -22.24 -6.48 -19.79
CA LEU A 340 -21.81 -5.08 -19.87
C LEU A 340 -20.95 -4.82 -21.12
N LEU A 341 -20.31 -5.86 -21.67
CA LEU A 341 -19.55 -5.75 -22.93
C LEU A 341 -20.46 -5.45 -24.14
N ALA A 342 -21.74 -5.79 -24.05
CA ALA A 342 -22.73 -5.59 -25.11
C ALA A 342 -23.55 -4.30 -24.93
N LEU A 343 -23.31 -3.52 -23.86
CA LEU A 343 -24.06 -2.28 -23.65
C LEU A 343 -23.79 -1.26 -24.77
N PRO A 344 -24.83 -0.58 -25.28
CA PRO A 344 -24.65 0.58 -26.15
C PRO A 344 -23.75 1.64 -25.49
N ILE A 345 -22.98 2.37 -26.29
CA ILE A 345 -22.01 3.37 -25.80
C ILE A 345 -22.66 4.38 -24.87
N GLU A 346 -23.88 4.80 -25.18
CA GLU A 346 -24.63 5.80 -24.42
C GLU A 346 -25.06 5.30 -23.04
N LYS A 347 -25.12 3.97 -22.85
CA LYS A 347 -25.45 3.32 -21.58
C LYS A 347 -24.22 2.80 -20.85
N PHE A 348 -23.05 2.84 -21.48
CA PHE A 348 -21.82 2.38 -20.86
C PHE A 348 -21.34 3.43 -19.84
N PRO A 349 -20.92 3.03 -18.62
CA PRO A 349 -20.45 3.96 -17.60
C PRO A 349 -19.29 4.85 -18.08
N ASP A 350 -19.37 6.15 -17.80
CA ASP A 350 -18.35 7.15 -18.17
C ASP A 350 -17.31 7.40 -17.05
N ASP A 351 -17.59 6.95 -15.84
CA ASP A 351 -16.73 7.08 -14.66
C ASP A 351 -15.62 6.02 -14.57
N VAL A 352 -15.67 4.99 -15.42
CA VAL A 352 -14.69 3.89 -15.48
C VAL A 352 -14.19 3.68 -16.89
N THR A 353 -12.87 3.65 -17.06
CA THR A 353 -12.24 3.40 -18.36
C THR A 353 -11.59 2.02 -18.38
N ILE A 354 -12.05 1.15 -19.29
CA ILE A 354 -11.32 -0.07 -19.63
C ILE A 354 -10.06 0.31 -20.42
N PRO A 355 -8.85 -0.15 -20.05
CA PRO A 355 -7.65 0.12 -20.82
C PRO A 355 -7.82 -0.32 -22.29
N GLY A 356 -7.76 0.64 -23.21
CA GLY A 356 -8.00 0.41 -24.65
C GLY A 356 -9.47 0.18 -25.04
N GLY A 357 -10.43 0.48 -24.16
CA GLY A 357 -11.86 0.24 -24.40
C GLY A 357 -12.22 -1.25 -24.43
N ARG A 358 -13.42 -1.56 -24.93
CA ARG A 358 -13.84 -2.96 -25.13
C ARG A 358 -12.93 -3.66 -26.13
N ALA A 359 -12.55 -2.98 -27.21
CA ALA A 359 -11.61 -3.49 -28.21
C ALA A 359 -10.26 -3.89 -27.59
N GLY A 360 -9.69 -3.07 -26.71
CA GLY A 360 -8.45 -3.38 -25.99
C GLY A 360 -8.59 -4.55 -25.03
N TRP A 361 -9.76 -4.75 -24.41
CA TRP A 361 -10.05 -5.92 -23.59
C TRP A 361 -10.05 -7.21 -24.41
N PHE A 362 -10.74 -7.23 -25.56
CA PHE A 362 -10.72 -8.36 -26.49
C PHE A 362 -9.31 -8.61 -27.06
N SER A 363 -8.57 -7.56 -27.40
CA SER A 363 -7.17 -7.64 -27.86
C SER A 363 -6.26 -8.35 -26.85
N ARG A 364 -6.45 -8.08 -25.54
CA ARG A 364 -5.70 -8.76 -24.48
C ARG A 364 -6.16 -10.20 -24.29
N LEU A 365 -7.47 -10.46 -24.33
CA LEU A 365 -8.04 -11.79 -24.13
C LEU A 365 -7.67 -12.76 -25.26
N SER A 366 -7.62 -12.29 -26.52
CA SER A 366 -7.21 -13.13 -27.66
C SER A 366 -5.78 -13.63 -27.54
N ALA A 367 -4.90 -12.87 -26.86
CA ALA A 367 -3.50 -13.23 -26.64
C ALA A 367 -3.26 -14.19 -25.46
N VAL A 368 -4.31 -14.60 -24.74
CA VAL A 368 -4.21 -15.46 -23.54
C VAL A 368 -3.84 -16.91 -23.90
N SER A 369 -4.37 -17.42 -25.00
CA SER A 369 -4.16 -18.80 -25.46
C SER A 369 -4.05 -18.87 -26.98
N THR A 370 -3.25 -19.81 -27.48
CA THR A 370 -3.15 -20.10 -28.92
C THR A 370 -3.26 -21.63 -29.11
N PRO A 371 -4.34 -22.15 -29.73
CA PRO A 371 -5.46 -21.39 -30.30
C PRO A 371 -6.33 -20.70 -29.23
N PRO A 372 -7.10 -19.66 -29.61
CA PRO A 372 -8.06 -18.98 -28.74
C PRO A 372 -9.15 -19.92 -28.21
N ASN A 373 -9.59 -19.69 -26.99
CA ASN A 373 -10.67 -20.47 -26.39
C ASN A 373 -12.00 -20.17 -27.10
N LYS A 374 -12.86 -21.17 -27.28
CA LYS A 374 -14.22 -21.00 -27.84
C LYS A 374 -14.99 -19.84 -27.17
N ARG A 375 -14.82 -19.69 -25.85
CA ARG A 375 -15.50 -18.64 -25.07
C ARG A 375 -15.16 -17.22 -25.55
N TYR A 376 -13.99 -17.01 -26.12
CA TYR A 376 -13.62 -15.73 -26.74
C TYR A 376 -14.60 -15.35 -27.85
N PHE A 377 -14.89 -16.29 -28.77
CA PHE A 377 -15.75 -16.04 -29.92
C PHE A 377 -17.20 -15.78 -29.50
N GLU A 378 -17.72 -16.53 -28.52
CA GLU A 378 -19.06 -16.31 -27.96
C GLU A 378 -19.19 -14.89 -27.36
N LEU A 379 -18.15 -14.42 -26.67
CA LEU A 379 -18.13 -13.06 -26.12
C LEU A 379 -18.01 -12.00 -27.22
N LEU A 380 -17.17 -12.25 -28.22
CA LEU A 380 -16.97 -11.33 -29.35
C LEU A 380 -18.27 -11.12 -30.12
N GLU A 381 -19.00 -12.21 -30.40
CA GLU A 381 -20.31 -12.16 -31.05
C GLU A 381 -21.31 -11.36 -30.21
N SER A 382 -21.35 -11.59 -28.89
CA SER A 382 -22.27 -10.87 -28.00
C SER A 382 -21.99 -9.36 -27.92
N ALA A 383 -20.73 -8.95 -28.08
CA ALA A 383 -20.30 -7.56 -27.98
C ALA A 383 -20.17 -6.85 -29.34
N ALA A 384 -20.45 -7.54 -30.45
CA ALA A 384 -20.14 -7.06 -31.80
C ALA A 384 -20.80 -5.71 -32.12
N ASP A 385 -22.07 -5.53 -31.76
CA ASP A 385 -22.79 -4.27 -31.97
C ASP A 385 -22.12 -3.09 -31.25
N ALA A 386 -21.72 -3.31 -29.99
CA ALA A 386 -21.06 -2.30 -29.16
C ALA A 386 -19.65 -1.96 -29.66
N LEU A 387 -18.91 -2.96 -30.14
CA LEU A 387 -17.58 -2.79 -30.73
C LEU A 387 -17.63 -2.04 -32.07
N ARG A 388 -18.62 -2.35 -32.92
CA ARG A 388 -18.84 -1.62 -34.17
C ARG A 388 -19.19 -0.16 -33.93
N ALA A 389 -20.03 0.10 -32.94
CA ALA A 389 -20.39 1.46 -32.56
C ALA A 389 -19.18 2.24 -32.03
N GLU A 390 -18.27 1.60 -31.28
CA GLU A 390 -17.08 2.28 -30.73
C GLU A 390 -16.09 2.68 -31.82
N ALA A 391 -16.07 1.93 -32.92
CA ALA A 391 -15.15 2.10 -34.04
C ALA A 391 -13.66 2.08 -33.63
N ILE A 392 -13.33 1.51 -32.47
CA ILE A 392 -11.96 1.32 -32.00
C ILE A 392 -11.46 -0.04 -32.53
N PRO A 393 -10.34 -0.09 -33.27
CA PRO A 393 -9.81 -1.34 -33.79
C PRO A 393 -9.31 -2.30 -32.71
N ILE A 394 -9.67 -3.59 -32.83
CA ILE A 394 -9.04 -4.67 -32.07
C ILE A 394 -7.61 -4.86 -32.58
N GLN A 395 -6.66 -4.79 -31.67
CA GLN A 395 -5.24 -5.04 -31.93
C GLN A 395 -4.99 -6.55 -31.87
N LEU A 396 -4.57 -7.15 -32.98
CA LEU A 396 -4.32 -8.59 -33.10
C LEU A 396 -2.84 -8.85 -33.36
N GLY A 397 -2.27 -9.82 -32.65
CA GLY A 397 -0.84 -10.13 -32.68
C GLY A 397 0.00 -9.24 -31.75
N LYS A 398 1.26 -9.60 -31.54
CA LYS A 398 2.24 -8.81 -30.78
C LYS A 398 3.54 -8.72 -31.57
N SER A 399 3.99 -7.51 -31.89
CA SER A 399 5.37 -7.25 -32.28
C SER A 399 6.17 -6.92 -31.01
N GLN A 400 7.12 -7.76 -30.63
CA GLN A 400 8.09 -7.50 -29.56
C GLN A 400 9.49 -7.74 -30.12
N GLY A 401 9.93 -6.87 -31.03
CA GLY A 401 11.24 -6.99 -31.68
C GLY A 401 11.38 -8.25 -32.51
N TRP A 402 12.29 -9.16 -32.14
CA TRP A 402 12.64 -10.37 -32.91
C TRP A 402 11.63 -11.52 -32.80
N ALA A 403 10.67 -11.43 -31.87
CA ALA A 403 9.58 -12.39 -31.71
C ALA A 403 8.24 -11.72 -32.05
N SER A 404 7.73 -11.98 -33.26
CA SER A 404 6.36 -11.64 -33.64
C SER A 404 5.45 -12.81 -33.30
N VAL A 405 4.43 -12.58 -32.48
CA VAL A 405 3.31 -13.54 -32.35
C VAL A 405 2.27 -13.12 -33.38
N PRO A 406 2.09 -13.88 -34.48
CA PRO A 406 1.09 -13.54 -35.48
C PRO A 406 -0.32 -13.62 -34.88
N ALA A 407 -1.22 -12.81 -35.43
CA ALA A 407 -2.65 -12.90 -35.11
C ALA A 407 -3.20 -14.27 -35.52
N ASP A 408 -4.07 -14.84 -34.69
CA ASP A 408 -4.75 -16.09 -34.98
C ASP A 408 -5.78 -15.88 -36.11
N VAL A 409 -5.78 -16.78 -37.12
CA VAL A 409 -6.59 -16.64 -38.34
C VAL A 409 -8.08 -16.69 -38.02
N ASP A 410 -8.50 -17.55 -37.08
CA ASP A 410 -9.91 -17.71 -36.72
C ASP A 410 -10.43 -16.43 -36.05
N VAL A 411 -9.58 -15.72 -35.30
CA VAL A 411 -9.94 -14.42 -34.69
C VAL A 411 -10.08 -13.33 -35.74
N ILE A 412 -9.21 -13.31 -36.75
CA ILE A 412 -9.33 -12.36 -37.87
C ILE A 412 -10.64 -12.61 -38.62
N GLU A 413 -10.92 -13.86 -39.00
CA GLU A 413 -12.13 -14.24 -39.72
C GLU A 413 -13.38 -13.85 -38.94
N ALA A 414 -13.45 -14.19 -37.65
CA ALA A 414 -14.58 -13.84 -36.80
C ALA A 414 -14.80 -12.31 -36.70
N CYS A 415 -13.73 -11.51 -36.60
CA CYS A 415 -13.86 -10.05 -36.57
C CYS A 415 -14.37 -9.50 -37.91
N LEU A 416 -13.89 -10.01 -39.04
CA LEU A 416 -14.32 -9.59 -40.37
C LEU A 416 -15.79 -9.94 -40.63
N ASP A 417 -16.21 -11.15 -40.27
CA ASP A 417 -17.60 -11.62 -40.40
C ASP A 417 -18.56 -10.77 -39.56
N LEU A 418 -18.17 -10.46 -38.32
CA LEU A 418 -18.93 -9.60 -37.41
C LEU A 418 -18.80 -8.10 -37.74
N LYS A 419 -17.98 -7.75 -38.75
CA LYS A 419 -17.64 -6.37 -39.16
C LYS A 419 -17.07 -5.52 -38.02
N VAL A 420 -16.38 -6.15 -37.08
CA VAL A 420 -15.68 -5.48 -35.99
C VAL A 420 -14.36 -4.92 -36.52
N PRO A 421 -14.04 -3.63 -36.27
CA PRO A 421 -12.78 -3.06 -36.74
C PRO A 421 -11.58 -3.80 -36.16
N ILE A 422 -10.61 -4.12 -37.02
CA ILE A 422 -9.30 -4.70 -36.63
C ILE A 422 -8.19 -3.75 -37.09
N ALA A 423 -7.12 -3.65 -36.30
CA ALA A 423 -5.95 -2.89 -36.69
C ALA A 423 -5.25 -3.56 -37.88
N ASP A 424 -4.62 -2.77 -38.74
CA ASP A 424 -3.94 -3.29 -39.93
C ASP A 424 -2.81 -4.24 -39.49
N THR A 425 -2.88 -5.51 -39.90
CA THR A 425 -1.89 -6.53 -39.54
C THR A 425 -0.55 -6.30 -40.25
N ALA A 426 -0.50 -5.39 -41.22
CA ALA A 426 0.71 -4.99 -41.94
C ALA A 426 1.53 -3.89 -41.21
N GLU A 427 0.92 -3.12 -40.30
CA GLU A 427 1.59 -2.04 -39.56
C GLU A 427 1.83 -2.45 -38.09
N GLY A 428 2.69 -3.44 -37.89
CA GLY A 428 3.41 -3.60 -36.63
C GLY A 428 4.39 -2.44 -36.44
N VAL A 429 3.90 -1.27 -36.05
CA VAL A 429 4.76 -0.09 -35.80
C VAL A 429 5.50 -0.28 -34.47
N GLY A 430 6.78 -0.64 -34.59
CA GLY A 430 7.88 -0.22 -33.70
C GLY A 430 7.97 -0.87 -32.34
#